data_AF-A0A6M0K6P4-F1
#
_entry.id   AF-A0A6M0K6P4-F1
#
_cell.length_a   1.000
_cell.length_b   1.000
_cell.length_c   1.000
_cell.angle_alpha   90.00
_cell.angle_beta   90.00
_cell.angle_gamma   90.00
#
_symmetry.space_group_name_H-M   'P 1'
#
loop_
_entity.id
_entity.type
_entity.pdbx_description
1 polymer ?
#
loop_
_entity_poly.entity_id
_entity_poly.type
_entity_poly.pdbx_seq_one_letter_code
_entity_poly.pdbx_strand_id
1 'polypeptide(L)'
;MYRKHFALTAFPFDLVPPPDALFAAASLTEAAARLTHLLELRAIGLVTGEAGSGKTTVCRKVAADLHPGLYRVFYIPLSTGNVMDMYKSIAWELGLA
;
A
#
# COMPACT_ATOMS: atom_id res chain seq x y z
N MET A 1 9.54 -11.10 -25.19
CA MET A 1 9.94 -12.52 -25.25
C MET A 1 8.99 -13.40 -24.42
N TYR A 2 8.85 -13.19 -23.11
CA TYR A 2 7.97 -13.99 -22.23
C TYR A 2 6.47 -13.98 -22.61
N ARG A 3 5.90 -12.82 -22.92
CA ARG A 3 4.46 -12.71 -23.28
C ARG A 3 4.06 -13.59 -24.47
N LYS A 4 4.87 -13.60 -25.53
CA LYS A 4 4.60 -14.40 -26.73
C LYS A 4 4.82 -15.90 -26.48
N HIS A 5 5.85 -16.26 -25.71
CA HIS A 5 6.18 -17.65 -25.42
C HIS A 5 5.13 -18.33 -24.52
N PHE A 6 4.60 -17.61 -23.51
CA PHE A 6 3.61 -18.11 -22.55
C PHE A 6 2.18 -17.65 -22.82
N ALA A 7 1.92 -17.03 -23.99
CA ALA A 7 0.61 -16.46 -24.35
C ALA A 7 0.00 -15.52 -23.28
N LEU A 8 0.84 -14.76 -22.57
CA LEU A 8 0.39 -13.81 -21.55
C LEU A 8 -0.09 -12.51 -22.17
N THR A 9 -1.23 -12.02 -21.67
CA THR A 9 -1.82 -10.73 -22.07
C THR A 9 -1.14 -9.54 -21.40
N ALA A 10 -0.48 -9.76 -20.26
CA ALA A 10 0.18 -8.74 -19.45
C ALA A 10 1.62 -9.15 -19.05
N PHE A 11 2.37 -8.25 -18.42
CA PHE A 11 3.71 -8.58 -17.94
C PHE A 11 3.53 -9.31 -16.60
N PRO A 12 4.09 -10.51 -16.43
CA PRO A 12 3.76 -11.34 -15.26
C PRO A 12 4.42 -10.87 -13.96
N PHE A 13 5.50 -10.09 -14.02
CA PHE A 13 6.31 -9.70 -12.87
C PHE A 13 6.43 -8.19 -12.78
N ASP A 14 5.29 -7.52 -12.63
CA ASP A 14 5.29 -6.09 -12.31
C ASP A 14 5.68 -5.89 -10.84
N LEU A 15 6.44 -4.83 -10.56
CA LEU A 15 6.87 -4.46 -9.21
C LEU A 15 5.68 -4.00 -8.35
N VAL A 16 4.65 -3.45 -8.99
CA VAL A 16 3.46 -2.95 -8.32
C VAL A 16 2.21 -3.45 -9.06
N PRO A 17 1.70 -4.64 -8.74
CA PRO A 17 0.46 -5.12 -9.32
C PRO A 17 -0.70 -4.17 -8.94
N PRO A 18 -1.67 -3.96 -9.84
CA PRO A 18 -2.85 -3.17 -9.52
C PRO A 18 -3.60 -3.79 -8.33
N PRO A 19 -4.14 -2.99 -7.40
CA PRO A 19 -4.84 -3.48 -6.21
C PRO A 19 -5.92 -4.52 -6.50
N ASP A 20 -6.65 -4.35 -7.61
CA ASP A 20 -7.74 -5.23 -8.02
C ASP A 20 -7.28 -6.54 -8.69
N ALA A 21 -6.00 -6.64 -9.05
CA ALA A 21 -5.42 -7.85 -9.63
C ALA A 21 -4.71 -8.71 -8.57
N LEU A 22 -4.79 -8.35 -7.28
CA LEU A 22 -4.18 -9.13 -6.21
C LEU A 22 -4.92 -10.46 -6.02
N PHE A 23 -4.15 -11.52 -5.85
CA PHE A 23 -4.69 -12.82 -5.44
C PHE A 23 -5.30 -12.70 -4.04
N ALA A 24 -6.58 -13.10 -3.89
CA ALA A 24 -7.33 -13.04 -2.65
C ALA A 24 -6.89 -14.13 -1.64
N ALA A 25 -5.63 -14.09 -1.23
CA ALA A 25 -5.11 -14.96 -0.18
C ALA A 25 -5.81 -14.66 1.15
N ALA A 26 -6.09 -15.71 1.94
CA ALA A 26 -6.71 -15.56 3.25
C ALA A 26 -5.92 -14.59 4.17
N SER A 27 -4.58 -14.65 4.11
CA SER A 27 -3.70 -13.75 4.86
C SER A 27 -3.84 -12.28 4.42
N LEU A 28 -4.06 -12.02 3.12
CA LEU A 28 -4.30 -10.68 2.60
C LEU A 28 -5.64 -10.14 3.10
N THR A 29 -6.70 -10.96 3.04
CA THR A 29 -8.04 -10.60 3.51
C THR A 29 -8.04 -10.30 5.01
N GLU A 30 -7.37 -11.13 5.81
CA GLU A 30 -7.28 -10.92 7.25
C GLU A 30 -6.48 -9.65 7.60
N ALA A 31 -5.32 -9.45 6.97
CA ALA A 31 -4.51 -8.26 7.19
C ALA A 31 -5.24 -6.98 6.77
N ALA A 32 -5.98 -7.01 5.66
CA ALA A 32 -6.80 -5.89 5.21
C ALA A 32 -7.90 -5.57 6.24
N ALA A 33 -8.63 -6.58 6.74
CA ALA A 33 -9.67 -6.37 7.74
C ALA A 33 -9.12 -5.73 9.04
N ARG A 34 -7.95 -6.21 9.52
CA ARG A 34 -7.27 -5.64 10.71
C ARG A 34 -6.86 -4.18 10.48
N LEU A 35 -6.34 -3.85 9.29
CA LEU A 35 -5.96 -2.48 8.93
C LEU A 35 -7.19 -1.56 8.80
N THR A 36 -8.28 -2.03 8.18
CA THR A 36 -9.53 -1.26 8.11
C THR A 36 -10.06 -0.95 9.50
N HIS A 37 -10.07 -1.93 10.40
CA HIS A 37 -10.49 -1.69 11.79
C HIS A 37 -9.59 -0.68 12.51
N LEU A 38 -8.28 -0.71 12.25
CA LEU A 38 -7.34 0.26 12.80
C LEU A 38 -7.64 1.69 12.33
N LEU A 39 -8.05 1.86 11.07
CA LEU A 39 -8.48 3.15 10.52
C LEU A 39 -9.77 3.66 11.18
N GLU A 40 -10.74 2.78 11.45
CA GLU A 40 -11.97 3.12 12.19
C GLU A 40 -11.66 3.64 13.60
N LEU A 41 -10.72 2.98 14.29
CA LEU A 41 -10.27 3.37 15.63
C LEU A 41 -9.41 4.64 15.62
N ARG A 42 -8.98 5.13 14.45
CA ARG A 42 -8.03 6.25 14.29
C ARG A 42 -6.74 6.02 15.09
N ALA A 43 -6.28 4.77 15.12
CA ALA A 43 -5.12 4.36 15.90
C ALA A 43 -3.83 4.32 15.05
N ILE A 44 -2.70 4.10 15.71
CA ILE A 44 -1.40 3.87 15.06
C ILE A 44 -1.17 2.35 14.96
N GLY A 45 -0.77 1.89 13.77
CA GLY A 45 -0.53 0.48 13.48
C GLY A 45 0.88 0.19 12.99
N LEU A 46 1.39 -0.99 13.34
CA LEU A 46 2.66 -1.51 12.84
C LEU A 46 2.42 -2.84 12.13
N VAL A 47 2.77 -2.92 10.84
CA VAL A 47 2.69 -4.14 10.04
C VAL A 47 4.08 -4.76 9.94
N THR A 48 4.24 -5.98 10.47
CA THR A 48 5.50 -6.72 10.47
C THR A 48 5.39 -8.01 9.65
N GLY A 49 6.53 -8.62 9.33
CA GLY A 49 6.62 -9.81 8.49
C GLY A 49 7.91 -9.84 7.67
N GLU A 50 8.21 -10.98 7.08
CA GLU A 50 9.43 -11.20 6.28
C GLU A 50 9.47 -10.40 4.97
N ALA A 51 10.66 -10.26 4.38
CA ALA A 51 10.78 -9.65 3.06
C ALA A 51 9.95 -10.45 2.03
N GLY A 52 9.15 -9.75 1.22
CA GLY A 52 8.23 -10.40 0.27
C GLY A 52 6.92 -10.92 0.86
N SER A 53 6.64 -10.77 2.16
CA SER A 53 5.40 -11.25 2.79
C SER A 53 4.13 -10.43 2.46
N GLY A 54 4.22 -9.43 1.58
CA GLY A 54 3.08 -8.63 1.15
C GLY A 54 2.71 -7.43 2.04
N LYS A 55 3.55 -7.02 3.00
CA LYS A 55 3.28 -5.86 3.89
C LYS A 55 2.91 -4.59 3.12
N THR A 56 3.77 -4.17 2.18
CA THR A 56 3.53 -2.97 1.37
C THR A 56 2.31 -3.17 0.46
N THR A 57 2.12 -4.39 -0.04
CA THR A 57 1.00 -4.76 -0.91
C THR A 57 -0.35 -4.59 -0.21
N VAL A 58 -0.49 -5.09 1.02
CA VAL A 58 -1.75 -4.95 1.78
C VAL A 58 -2.01 -3.50 2.17
N CYS A 59 -0.99 -2.74 2.59
CA CYS A 59 -1.16 -1.31 2.89
C CYS A 59 -1.64 -0.52 1.68
N ARG A 60 -1.09 -0.80 0.49
CA ARG A 60 -1.52 -0.17 -0.77
C ARG A 60 -2.93 -0.59 -1.18
N LYS A 61 -3.30 -1.86 -0.98
CA LYS A 61 -4.67 -2.34 -1.25
C LYS A 61 -5.69 -1.62 -0.39
N VAL A 62 -5.47 -1.59 0.93
CA VAL A 62 -6.37 -0.90 1.87
C VAL A 62 -6.47 0.58 1.54
N ALA A 63 -5.34 1.25 1.26
CA ALA A 63 -5.34 2.66 0.87
C ALA A 63 -6.11 2.93 -0.44
N ALA A 64 -6.01 2.04 -1.43
CA ALA A 64 -6.73 2.17 -2.70
C ALA A 64 -8.24 1.92 -2.56
N ASP A 65 -8.65 1.12 -1.58
CA ASP A 65 -10.06 0.82 -1.29
C ASP A 65 -10.76 1.94 -0.50
N LEU A 66 -10.03 2.91 0.03
CA LEU A 66 -10.62 4.04 0.75
C LEU A 66 -11.34 4.98 -0.19
N HIS A 67 -12.54 5.41 0.21
CA HIS A 67 -13.32 6.35 -0.58
C HIS A 67 -12.60 7.71 -0.67
N PRO A 68 -12.23 8.19 -1.88
CA PRO A 68 -11.38 9.37 -2.04
C PRO A 68 -12.05 10.67 -1.59
N GLY A 69 -13.38 10.71 -1.52
CA GLY A 69 -14.13 11.85 -0.97
C GLY A 69 -14.18 11.90 0.56
N LEU A 70 -13.81 10.81 1.25
CA LEU A 70 -13.84 10.73 2.73
C LEU A 70 -12.44 10.68 3.32
N TYR A 71 -11.47 10.13 2.59
CA TYR A 71 -10.11 9.92 3.04
C TYR A 71 -9.12 10.58 2.09
N ARG A 72 -8.14 11.28 2.67
CA ARG A 72 -6.92 11.71 1.97
C ARG A 72 -5.77 10.86 2.50
N VAL A 73 -5.17 10.06 1.62
CA VAL A 73 -4.05 9.18 1.96
C VAL A 73 -2.74 9.91 1.71
N PHE A 74 -1.87 9.95 2.71
CA PHE A 74 -0.50 10.43 2.59
C PHE A 74 0.46 9.25 2.61
N TYR A 75 1.21 9.04 1.53
CA TYR A 75 2.13 7.92 1.39
C TYR A 75 3.58 8.38 1.50
N ILE A 76 4.26 7.99 2.57
CA ILE A 76 5.65 8.38 2.84
C ILE A 76 6.52 7.11 2.80
N PRO A 77 7.18 6.81 1.66
CA PRO A 77 7.97 5.58 1.51
C PRO A 77 9.41 5.69 2.06
N LEU A 78 9.84 6.88 2.52
CA LEU A 78 11.23 7.12 2.90
C LEU A 78 11.50 6.66 4.34
N SER A 79 12.38 5.67 4.51
CA SER A 79 12.84 5.18 5.82
C SER A 79 14.17 5.79 6.26
N THR A 80 14.85 6.55 5.39
CA THR A 80 16.22 7.03 5.60
C THR A 80 16.31 8.53 5.92
N GLY A 81 15.18 9.23 6.04
CA GLY A 81 15.13 10.65 6.37
C GLY A 81 15.22 10.91 7.88
N ASN A 82 15.58 12.13 8.25
CA ASN A 82 15.44 12.60 9.63
C ASN A 82 14.00 13.08 9.89
N VAL A 83 13.72 13.47 11.14
CA VAL A 83 12.38 13.94 11.55
C VAL A 83 11.89 15.14 10.72
N MET A 84 12.78 16.04 10.31
CA MET A 84 12.42 17.18 9.45
C MET A 84 12.01 16.74 8.05
N ASP A 85 12.63 15.69 7.49
CA ASP A 85 12.26 15.16 6.18
C ASP A 85 10.85 14.55 6.21
N MET A 86 10.46 13.91 7.31
CA MET A 86 9.10 13.45 7.54
C MET A 86 8.12 14.62 7.58
N TYR A 87 8.40 15.67 8.38
CA TYR A 87 7.51 16.84 8.46
C TYR A 87 7.37 17.56 7.12
N LYS A 88 8.46 17.71 6.36
CA LYS A 88 8.43 18.27 5.01
C LYS A 88 7.58 17.43 4.07
N SER A 89 7.70 16.11 4.12
CA SER A 89 6.89 15.19 3.30
C SER A 89 5.40 15.36 3.62
N ILE A 90 5.04 15.44 4.91
CA ILE A 90 3.64 15.68 5.32
C ILE A 90 3.14 17.04 4.84
N ALA A 91 3.93 18.10 5.00
CA ALA A 91 3.56 19.44 4.57
C ALA A 91 3.37 19.53 3.04
N TRP A 92 4.27 18.91 2.28
CA TRP A 92 4.19 18.81 0.83
C TRP A 92 2.91 18.09 0.39
N GLU A 93 2.67 16.92 0.98
CA GLU A 93 1.47 16.12 0.70
C GLU A 93 0.18 16.86 1.07
N LEU A 94 0.21 17.74 2.07
CA LEU A 94 -0.92 18.61 2.44
C LEU A 94 -1.10 19.82 1.50
N GLY A 95 -0.07 20.20 0.73
CA GLY A 95 -0.07 21.37 -0.15
C GLY A 95 0.32 22.68 0.56
N LEU A 96 1.13 22.60 1.61
CA LEU A 96 1.52 23.74 2.47
C LEU A 96 2.91 24.33 2.13
N ALA A 97 3.53 23.92 1.01
CA ALA A 97 4.86 24.36 0.58
C ALA A 97 4.90 24.57 -0.93
#